data_AF-A9WRC2-F1
#
_entry.id   AF-A9WRC2-F1
#
_cell.length_a   1.000
_cell.length_b   1.000
_cell.length_c   1.000
_cell.angle_alpha   90.00
_cell.angle_beta   90.00
_cell.angle_gamma   90.00
#
_symmetry.space_group_name_H-M   'P 1'
#
loop_
_entity.id
_entity.type
_entity.pdbx_description
1 polymer ?
#
loop_
_entity_poly.entity_id
_entity_poly.type
_entity_poly.pdbx_seq_one_letter_code
_entity_poly.pdbx_strand_id
1 'polypeptide(L)'
;MEASWQRAKSFQEVPIEYCAEAPAPMTIAVQCGGGRFVSEAISTGPSLVARSLPVQLKMLDAELEAPSYAHPGDAGADLRTRIDLVIAPGERVLAPTGVAIALPEGYVALIHPRSGLATKHGLTIVNSPGTVDAGYRGEIAVTLLNTDQHQSITLSRGDRIAQMVIQRVEYADFVQVDELPDSVRGTGGFGSTGGFTSTPIQA
;
A
#
# COMPACT_ATOMS: atom_id res chain seq x y z
N MET A 1 -58.13 -31.07 -4.95
CA MET A 1 -57.77 -29.77 -4.36
C MET A 1 -56.43 -29.37 -4.96
N GLU A 2 -56.50 -28.76 -6.14
CA GLU A 2 -55.37 -28.20 -6.86
C GLU A 2 -55.01 -26.84 -6.26
N ALA A 3 -53.73 -26.59 -6.02
CA ALA A 3 -53.21 -25.27 -5.68
C ALA A 3 -52.27 -24.81 -6.79
N SER A 4 -52.68 -23.73 -7.44
CA SER A 4 -52.07 -23.02 -8.54
C SER A 4 -50.69 -22.43 -8.20
N TRP A 5 -49.67 -22.74 -8.98
CA TRP A 5 -48.40 -22.02 -9.00
C TRP A 5 -48.48 -20.87 -10.01
N GLN A 6 -48.49 -19.63 -9.53
CA GLN A 6 -48.32 -18.47 -10.40
C GLN A 6 -46.84 -18.31 -10.78
N ARG A 7 -46.56 -18.36 -12.09
CA ARG A 7 -45.27 -18.02 -12.71
C ARG A 7 -44.94 -16.55 -12.43
N ALA A 8 -43.90 -16.30 -11.65
CA ALA A 8 -43.22 -15.00 -11.64
C ALA A 8 -42.25 -14.92 -12.81
N LYS A 9 -42.19 -13.71 -13.38
CA LYS A 9 -41.70 -13.34 -14.71
C LYS A 9 -40.20 -13.57 -14.92
N SER A 10 -39.89 -13.86 -16.19
CA SER A 10 -38.59 -13.80 -16.88
C SER A 10 -37.53 -12.88 -16.26
N PHE A 11 -36.38 -13.46 -15.95
CA PHE A 11 -35.10 -12.77 -15.85
C PHE A 11 -34.80 -12.12 -17.22
N GLN A 12 -34.80 -10.80 -17.29
CA GLN A 12 -34.16 -10.07 -18.38
C GLN A 12 -32.68 -9.91 -18.03
N GLU A 13 -31.82 -10.37 -18.93
CA GLU A 13 -30.40 -10.07 -18.92
C GLU A 13 -30.20 -8.55 -18.98
N VAL A 14 -29.41 -8.00 -18.05
CA VAL A 14 -29.03 -6.58 -18.05
C VAL A 14 -27.66 -6.49 -18.73
N PRO A 15 -27.51 -5.76 -19.85
CA PRO A 15 -26.20 -5.52 -20.44
C PRO A 15 -25.40 -4.55 -19.56
N ILE A 16 -24.11 -4.83 -19.40
CA ILE A 16 -23.13 -3.92 -18.79
C ILE A 16 -22.84 -2.82 -19.84
N GLU A 17 -23.56 -1.71 -19.76
CA GLU A 17 -23.20 -0.48 -20.48
C GLU A 17 -22.26 0.36 -19.63
N TYR A 18 -21.01 0.46 -20.08
CA TYR A 18 -20.05 1.45 -19.62
C TYR A 18 -20.39 2.79 -20.30
N CYS A 19 -21.17 3.64 -19.63
CA CYS A 19 -21.42 5.01 -20.06
C CYS A 19 -20.90 5.98 -19.01
N ALA A 20 -19.61 6.29 -19.09
CA ALA A 20 -19.07 7.52 -18.53
C ALA A 20 -19.32 8.65 -19.53
N GLU A 21 -20.49 9.30 -19.47
CA GLU A 21 -20.66 10.62 -20.07
C GLU A 21 -20.51 11.67 -18.97
N ALA A 22 -19.35 12.34 -18.98
CA ALA A 22 -19.17 13.57 -18.24
C ALA A 22 -20.18 14.62 -18.75
N PRO A 23 -20.80 15.43 -17.87
CA PRO A 23 -21.68 16.50 -18.33
C PRO A 23 -20.90 17.44 -19.27
N ALA A 24 -21.52 17.77 -20.41
CA ALA A 24 -20.97 18.71 -21.37
C ALA A 24 -20.56 20.03 -20.69
N PRO A 25 -19.44 20.67 -21.08
CA PRO A 25 -18.95 21.86 -20.43
C PRO A 25 -20.00 22.98 -20.50
N MET A 26 -20.36 23.50 -19.33
CA MET A 26 -21.23 24.67 -19.22
C MET A 26 -20.43 25.90 -19.67
N THR A 27 -20.70 26.40 -20.87
CA THR A 27 -20.08 27.63 -21.40
C THR A 27 -20.54 28.82 -20.56
N ILE A 28 -19.69 29.30 -19.65
CA ILE A 28 -19.89 30.60 -19.02
C ILE A 28 -19.32 31.67 -19.96
N ALA A 29 -20.21 32.42 -20.62
CA ALA A 29 -19.83 33.62 -21.35
C ALA A 29 -19.72 34.78 -20.34
N VAL A 30 -18.49 35.24 -20.06
CA VAL A 30 -18.27 36.49 -19.32
C VAL A 30 -18.18 37.63 -20.33
N GLN A 31 -19.10 38.59 -20.24
CA GLN A 31 -19.10 39.77 -21.10
C GLN A 31 -18.37 40.93 -20.42
N CYS A 32 -17.10 41.13 -20.78
CA CYS A 32 -16.41 42.39 -20.57
C CYS A 32 -16.47 43.20 -21.87
N GLY A 33 -16.84 44.48 -21.76
CA GLY A 33 -17.16 45.34 -22.88
C GLY A 33 -16.01 45.48 -23.90
N GLY A 34 -16.36 45.34 -25.18
CA GLY A 34 -15.60 45.83 -26.33
C GLY A 34 -14.44 44.96 -26.82
N GLY A 35 -14.71 44.11 -27.83
CA GLY A 35 -13.70 43.67 -28.81
C GLY A 35 -13.18 42.23 -28.68
N ARG A 36 -13.34 41.47 -29.78
CA ARG A 36 -12.76 40.16 -30.16
C ARG A 36 -12.78 39.01 -29.13
N PHE A 37 -13.53 37.98 -29.49
CA PHE A 37 -13.49 36.65 -28.88
C PHE A 37 -12.12 35.98 -29.13
N VAL A 38 -11.39 35.70 -28.06
CA VAL A 38 -10.38 34.64 -28.04
C VAL A 38 -10.93 33.50 -27.20
N SER A 39 -11.25 32.38 -27.85
CA SER A 39 -11.67 31.16 -27.16
C SER A 39 -10.43 30.47 -26.60
N GLU A 40 -10.14 30.65 -25.33
CA GLU A 40 -9.19 29.78 -24.63
C GLU A 40 -9.96 28.56 -24.13
N ALA A 41 -9.69 27.40 -24.73
CA ALA A 41 -10.18 26.13 -24.25
C ALA A 41 -9.45 25.79 -22.95
N ILE A 42 -10.06 26.09 -21.80
CA ILE A 42 -9.59 25.53 -20.53
C ILE A 42 -9.86 24.02 -20.59
N SER A 43 -8.80 23.25 -20.77
CA SER A 43 -8.84 21.79 -20.68
C SER A 43 -9.26 21.39 -19.27
N THR A 44 -10.53 21.00 -19.09
CA THR A 44 -11.08 20.40 -17.87
C THR A 44 -10.93 18.87 -17.87
N GLY A 45 -9.82 18.36 -18.44
CA GLY A 45 -9.46 16.96 -18.27
C GLY A 45 -8.77 16.75 -16.91
N PRO A 46 -8.98 15.61 -16.22
CA PRO A 46 -8.15 15.28 -15.06
C PRO A 46 -6.71 15.12 -15.55
N SER A 47 -5.90 16.12 -15.26
CA SER A 47 -4.45 16.06 -15.39
C SER A 47 -3.96 14.82 -14.64
N LEU A 48 -3.45 13.82 -15.38
CA LEU A 48 -2.78 12.61 -14.87
C LEU A 48 -1.41 12.93 -14.27
N VAL A 49 -1.27 14.07 -13.58
CA VAL A 49 -0.19 14.26 -12.63
C VAL A 49 -0.61 13.44 -11.42
N ALA A 50 0.15 12.40 -11.08
CA ALA A 50 -0.10 11.58 -9.90
C ALA A 50 -0.38 12.51 -8.72
N ARG A 51 -1.60 12.48 -8.18
CA ARG A 51 -1.97 13.33 -7.05
C ARG A 51 -1.04 12.99 -5.89
N SER A 52 -0.16 13.91 -5.52
CA SER A 52 0.70 13.73 -4.36
C SER A 52 -0.15 13.82 -3.10
N LEU A 53 0.03 12.86 -2.19
CA LEU A 53 -0.60 12.87 -0.87
C LEU A 53 0.31 13.66 0.09
N PRO A 54 -0.10 14.83 0.60
CA PRO A 54 0.66 15.51 1.61
C PRO A 54 0.64 14.70 2.92
N VAL A 55 1.82 14.29 3.39
CA VAL A 55 2.00 13.60 4.67
C VAL A 55 2.90 14.46 5.53
N GLN A 56 2.45 14.74 6.76
CA GLN A 56 3.27 15.48 7.71
C GLN A 56 4.40 14.58 8.21
N LEU A 57 5.62 15.09 8.16
CA LEU A 57 6.84 14.40 8.58
C LEU A 57 7.52 15.23 9.67
N LYS A 58 7.89 14.56 10.76
CA LYS A 58 8.76 15.11 11.79
C LYS A 58 10.08 14.35 11.79
N MET A 59 11.16 15.06 11.51
CA MET A 59 12.51 14.55 11.72
C MET A 59 12.81 14.58 13.23
N LEU A 60 13.01 13.42 13.84
CA LEU A 60 13.49 13.24 15.21
C LEU A 60 15.03 13.21 15.26
N ASP A 61 15.64 13.15 14.08
CA ASP A 61 17.06 13.30 13.85
C ASP A 61 17.29 14.27 12.69
N ALA A 62 17.74 15.49 13.01
CA ALA A 62 17.85 16.56 12.01
C ALA A 62 19.04 16.39 11.05
N GLU A 63 19.99 15.50 11.37
CA GLU A 63 21.17 15.24 10.54
C GLU A 63 20.93 14.15 9.49
N LEU A 64 19.82 13.41 9.60
CA LEU A 64 19.44 12.42 8.60
C LEU A 64 18.68 13.06 7.44
N GLU A 65 18.86 12.49 6.27
CA GLU A 65 18.01 12.80 5.12
C GLU A 65 16.58 12.30 5.35
N ALA A 66 15.60 13.10 4.93
CA ALA A 66 14.20 12.70 4.95
C ALA A 66 13.95 11.48 4.04
N PRO A 67 12.92 10.66 4.33
CA PRO A 67 12.55 9.55 3.46
C PRO A 67 12.26 10.04 2.05
N SER A 68 12.82 9.35 1.05
CA SER A 68 12.75 9.74 -0.35
C SER A 68 12.55 8.55 -1.27
N TYR A 69 11.86 8.76 -2.38
CA TYR A 69 11.79 7.81 -3.49
C TYR A 69 13.08 7.86 -4.29
N ALA A 70 13.66 6.70 -4.64
CA ALA A 70 14.95 6.67 -5.33
C ALA A 70 14.81 7.02 -6.82
N HIS A 71 13.74 6.55 -7.46
CA HIS A 71 13.45 6.77 -8.88
C HIS A 71 11.99 7.19 -9.10
N PRO A 72 11.69 7.88 -10.22
CA PRO A 72 10.32 8.17 -10.61
C PRO A 72 9.50 6.87 -10.75
N GLY A 73 8.36 6.82 -10.06
CA GLY A 73 7.46 5.65 -10.08
C GLY A 73 7.76 4.59 -9.01
N ASP A 74 8.81 4.76 -8.20
CA ASP A 74 9.02 3.88 -7.04
C ASP A 74 7.85 3.96 -6.06
N ALA A 75 7.41 2.81 -5.56
CA ALA A 75 6.28 2.73 -4.64
C ALA A 75 6.65 3.10 -3.20
N GLY A 76 7.90 2.86 -2.80
CA GLY A 76 8.37 3.01 -1.42
C GLY A 76 9.38 4.14 -1.26
N ALA A 77 9.23 4.94 -0.21
CA ALA A 77 10.24 5.90 0.23
C ALA A 77 11.25 5.19 1.16
N ASP A 78 12.54 5.30 0.87
CA ASP A 78 13.58 4.63 1.65
C ASP A 78 13.64 5.19 3.09
N LEU A 79 13.68 4.30 4.08
CA LEU A 79 13.90 4.60 5.50
C LEU A 79 15.33 4.26 5.90
N ARG A 80 15.92 5.12 6.73
CA ARG A 80 17.30 4.98 7.20
C ARG A 80 17.34 4.57 8.67
N THR A 81 18.40 3.91 9.13
CA THR A 81 18.66 3.75 10.57
C THR A 81 19.32 5.02 11.13
N ARG A 82 18.98 5.43 12.35
CA ARG A 82 19.64 6.56 13.02
C ARG A 82 20.81 6.16 13.92
N ILE A 83 21.11 4.87 14.03
CA ILE A 83 22.22 4.35 14.84
C ILE A 83 23.01 3.31 14.07
N ASP A 84 24.26 3.10 14.50
CA ASP A 84 25.08 1.97 14.08
C ASP A 84 24.56 0.68 14.74
N LEU A 85 24.55 -0.41 13.99
CA LEU A 85 23.99 -1.69 14.41
C LEU A 85 24.84 -2.85 13.89
N VAL A 86 24.97 -3.90 14.70
CA VAL A 86 25.44 -5.21 14.26
C VAL A 86 24.37 -6.24 14.59
N ILE A 87 23.93 -7.01 13.60
CA ILE A 87 22.93 -8.06 13.74
C ILE A 87 23.64 -9.39 13.52
N ALA A 88 23.85 -10.14 14.61
CA ALA A 88 24.45 -11.46 14.56
C ALA A 88 23.57 -12.45 13.76
N PRO A 89 24.12 -13.58 13.29
CA PRO A 89 23.34 -14.59 12.57
C PRO A 89 22.12 -15.07 13.37
N GLY A 90 20.94 -15.07 12.73
CA GLY A 90 19.68 -15.47 13.35
C GLY A 90 19.08 -14.46 14.36
N GLU A 91 19.78 -13.37 14.68
CA GLU A 91 19.32 -12.38 15.65
C GLU A 91 18.44 -11.29 15.03
N ARG A 92 17.69 -10.61 15.90
CA ARG A 92 16.84 -9.47 15.53
C ARG A 92 17.14 -8.24 16.38
N VAL A 93 16.99 -7.06 15.79
CA VAL A 93 17.15 -5.78 16.47
C VAL A 93 16.08 -4.80 16.05
N LEU A 94 15.64 -3.94 16.98
CA LEU A 94 14.78 -2.81 16.68
C LEU A 94 15.63 -1.62 16.25
N ALA A 95 15.59 -1.28 14.97
CA ALA A 95 16.33 -0.16 14.38
C ALA A 95 15.46 1.11 14.35
N PRO A 96 15.77 2.14 15.14
CA PRO A 96 15.07 3.43 15.08
C PRO A 96 15.40 4.17 13.77
N THR A 97 14.42 4.85 13.18
CA THR A 97 14.60 5.50 11.86
C THR A 97 14.84 7.01 11.91
N GLY A 98 14.60 7.65 13.06
CA GLY A 98 14.69 9.09 13.19
C GLY A 98 13.50 9.84 12.60
N VAL A 99 12.40 9.17 12.22
CA VAL A 99 11.23 9.82 11.66
C VAL A 99 9.93 9.44 12.36
N ALA A 100 9.03 10.41 12.47
CA ALA A 100 7.63 10.21 12.84
C ALA A 100 6.75 10.87 11.78
N ILE A 101 5.58 10.30 11.50
CA ILE A 101 4.66 10.82 10.49
C ILE A 101 3.26 11.01 11.07
N ALA A 102 2.44 11.81 10.39
CA ALA A 102 1.00 11.81 10.58
C ALA A 102 0.32 11.55 9.23
N LEU A 103 -0.24 10.35 9.08
CA LEU A 103 -1.03 10.00 7.92
C LEU A 103 -2.45 10.56 8.05
N PRO A 104 -3.09 10.95 6.94
CA PRO A 104 -4.53 11.16 6.91
C PRO A 104 -5.29 9.87 7.25
N GLU A 105 -6.49 10.01 7.81
CA GLU A 105 -7.40 8.86 7.99
C GLU A 105 -7.72 8.18 6.65
N GLY A 106 -7.94 6.85 6.67
CA GLY A 106 -8.11 6.06 5.45
C GLY A 106 -6.81 5.67 4.75
N TYR A 107 -5.66 5.88 5.40
CA TYR A 107 -4.35 5.47 4.90
C TYR A 107 -3.55 4.66 5.93
N VAL A 108 -2.65 3.83 5.40
CA VAL A 108 -1.67 3.04 6.14
C VAL A 108 -0.30 3.25 5.52
N ALA A 109 0.74 3.27 6.35
CA ALA A 109 2.11 3.12 5.87
C ALA A 109 2.59 1.70 6.15
N LEU A 110 3.04 1.02 5.10
CA LEU A 110 3.55 -0.35 5.13
C LEU A 110 5.06 -0.34 5.00
N ILE A 111 5.75 -0.91 5.98
CA ILE A 111 7.21 -0.97 6.02
C ILE A 111 7.67 -2.30 5.42
N HIS A 112 8.32 -2.21 4.27
CA HIS A 112 8.75 -3.35 3.47
C HIS A 112 10.29 -3.52 3.52
N PRO A 113 10.79 -4.75 3.44
CA PRO A 113 12.20 -5.02 3.21
C PRO A 113 12.68 -4.41 1.88
N ARG A 114 13.97 -4.05 1.82
CA ARG A 114 14.62 -3.66 0.55
C ARG A 114 15.18 -4.91 -0.11
N SER A 115 14.78 -5.19 -1.36
CA SER A 115 15.14 -6.41 -2.07
C SER A 115 16.66 -6.65 -2.14
N GLY A 116 17.44 -5.59 -2.35
CA GLY A 116 18.90 -5.69 -2.41
C GLY A 116 19.55 -6.19 -1.12
N LEU A 117 19.07 -5.77 0.05
CA LEU A 117 19.60 -6.24 1.35
C LEU A 117 19.10 -7.65 1.68
N ALA A 118 17.87 -7.97 1.31
CA ALA A 118 17.31 -9.31 1.46
C ALA A 118 18.12 -10.35 0.68
N THR A 119 18.37 -10.13 -0.62
CA THR A 119 19.07 -11.09 -1.47
C THR A 119 20.57 -11.19 -1.15
N LYS A 120 21.24 -10.08 -0.80
CA LYS A 120 22.70 -10.07 -0.63
C LYS A 120 23.16 -10.43 0.78
N HIS A 121 22.35 -10.13 1.80
CA HIS A 121 22.76 -10.23 3.19
C HIS A 121 21.76 -11.00 4.06
N GLY A 122 20.61 -11.43 3.53
CA GLY A 122 19.58 -12.06 4.34
C GLY A 122 18.89 -11.09 5.31
N LEU A 123 18.91 -9.78 5.03
CA LEU A 123 18.21 -8.82 5.89
C LEU A 123 16.71 -8.84 5.58
N THR A 124 15.88 -9.11 6.58
CA THR A 124 14.43 -9.01 6.49
C THR A 124 13.85 -8.23 7.67
N ILE A 125 12.53 -8.09 7.71
CA ILE A 125 11.78 -7.45 8.79
C ILE A 125 10.85 -8.50 9.40
N VAL A 126 10.91 -8.69 10.72
CA VAL A 126 10.19 -9.76 11.43
C VAL A 126 8.67 -9.65 11.21
N ASN A 127 8.14 -8.44 11.28
CA ASN A 127 6.72 -8.14 11.12
C ASN A 127 6.38 -7.63 9.71
N SER A 128 7.13 -8.04 8.68
CA SER A 128 6.89 -7.57 7.30
C SER A 128 5.55 -8.05 6.73
N PRO A 129 4.76 -7.18 6.06
CA PRO A 129 4.93 -5.73 6.03
C PRO A 129 4.54 -5.10 7.37
N GLY A 130 5.39 -4.21 7.90
CA GLY A 130 5.11 -3.53 9.17
C GLY A 130 4.00 -2.49 9.00
N THR A 131 2.94 -2.57 9.80
CA THR A 131 1.78 -1.66 9.73
C THR A 131 1.98 -0.44 10.62
N VAL A 132 1.96 0.77 10.02
CA VAL A 132 1.97 2.05 10.74
C VAL A 132 0.61 2.73 10.55
N ASP A 133 -0.13 2.84 11.65
CA ASP A 133 -1.50 3.38 11.67
C ASP A 133 -1.56 4.89 11.52
N ALA A 134 -2.68 5.40 11.00
CA ALA A 134 -2.90 6.83 10.84
C ALA A 134 -2.90 7.62 12.16
N GLY A 135 -3.22 6.98 13.28
CA GLY A 135 -3.16 7.57 14.61
C GLY A 135 -1.76 7.60 15.24
N TYR A 136 -0.78 6.87 14.68
CA TYR A 136 0.54 6.77 15.28
C TYR A 136 1.34 8.07 15.13
N ARG A 137 2.01 8.50 16.20
CA ARG A 137 2.86 9.72 16.23
C ARG A 137 4.25 9.48 16.81
N GLY A 138 4.53 8.24 17.20
CA GLY A 138 5.85 7.86 17.69
C GLY A 138 6.86 7.74 16.56
N GLU A 139 8.10 7.43 16.93
CA GLU A 139 9.15 7.10 15.97
C GLU A 139 8.79 5.80 15.24
N ILE A 140 8.95 5.79 13.92
CA ILE A 140 8.91 4.56 13.14
C ILE A 140 10.20 3.81 13.44
N ALA A 141 10.08 2.57 13.91
CA ALA A 141 11.22 1.69 14.14
C ALA A 141 11.01 0.36 13.41
N VAL A 142 12.10 -0.23 12.93
CA VAL A 142 12.07 -1.41 12.08
C VAL A 142 12.68 -2.59 12.81
N THR A 143 11.91 -3.66 13.02
CA THR A 143 12.40 -4.89 13.64
C THR A 143 13.14 -5.73 12.59
N LEU A 144 14.42 -5.44 12.41
CA LEU A 144 15.29 -6.12 11.46
C LEU A 144 15.65 -7.52 11.96
N LEU A 145 15.73 -8.49 11.04
CA LEU A 145 16.18 -9.85 11.28
C LEU A 145 17.26 -10.20 10.28
N ASN A 146 18.34 -10.80 10.76
CA ASN A 146 19.35 -11.45 9.94
C ASN A 146 18.99 -12.93 9.75
N THR A 147 18.63 -13.32 8.53
CA THR A 147 18.31 -14.71 8.18
C THR A 147 19.54 -15.54 7.82
N ASP A 148 20.72 -14.92 7.67
CA ASP A 148 21.96 -15.65 7.47
C ASP A 148 22.33 -16.41 8.76
N GLN A 149 22.85 -17.62 8.61
CA GLN A 149 23.20 -18.52 9.73
C GLN A 149 24.64 -18.38 10.19
N HIS A 150 25.47 -17.63 9.46
CA HIS A 150 26.91 -17.58 9.66
C HIS A 150 27.49 -16.16 9.64
N GLN A 151 26.94 -15.25 8.85
CA GLN A 151 27.46 -13.89 8.68
C GLN A 151 26.65 -12.85 9.46
N SER A 152 27.34 -11.96 10.16
CA SER A 152 26.71 -10.80 10.79
C SER A 152 26.46 -9.70 9.77
N ILE A 153 25.38 -8.94 9.95
CA ILE A 153 25.09 -7.73 9.16
C ILE A 153 25.53 -6.51 9.97
N THR A 154 26.37 -5.67 9.39
CA THR A 154 26.74 -4.37 9.98
C THR A 154 26.06 -3.26 9.19
N LEU A 155 25.35 -2.39 9.90
CA LEU A 155 24.67 -1.23 9.34
C LEU A 155 25.19 0.02 10.03
N SER A 156 25.50 1.04 9.25
CA SER A 156 25.93 2.34 9.76
C SER A 156 24.73 3.27 9.85
N ARG A 157 24.80 4.25 10.76
CA ARG A 157 23.88 5.38 10.80
C ARG A 157 23.74 5.99 9.41
N GLY A 158 22.50 6.20 8.98
CA GLY A 158 22.16 6.71 7.66
C GLY A 158 21.96 5.63 6.59
N ASP A 159 22.31 4.37 6.83
CA ASP A 159 22.04 3.30 5.87
C ASP A 159 20.54 3.10 5.67
N ARG A 160 20.16 2.87 4.41
CA ARG A 160 18.77 2.62 4.02
C ARG A 160 18.39 1.17 4.32
N ILE A 161 17.55 0.94 5.32
CA ILE A 161 17.27 -0.38 5.88
C ILE A 161 15.91 -0.97 5.46
N ALA A 162 14.95 -0.11 5.12
CA ALA A 162 13.59 -0.48 4.77
C ALA A 162 13.02 0.53 3.76
N GLN A 163 11.83 0.27 3.24
CA GLN A 163 11.09 1.22 2.41
C GLN A 163 9.63 1.31 2.89
N MET A 164 9.08 2.51 2.87
CA MET A 164 7.73 2.83 3.32
C MET A 164 6.81 3.04 2.13
N VAL A 165 5.79 2.19 1.99
CA VAL A 165 4.74 2.32 0.98
C VAL A 165 3.47 2.87 1.65
N ILE A 166 2.87 3.92 1.08
CA ILE A 166 1.63 4.49 1.61
C ILE A 166 0.47 4.04 0.74
N GLN A 167 -0.57 3.49 1.37
CA GLN A 167 -1.74 2.95 0.66
C GLN A 167 -3.03 3.40 1.32
N ARG A 168 -4.09 3.49 0.50
CA ARG A 168 -5.46 3.58 1.02
C ARG A 168 -5.84 2.25 1.67
N VAL A 169 -6.62 2.33 2.73
CA VAL A 169 -7.13 1.18 3.48
C VAL A 169 -8.63 1.33 3.63
N GLU A 170 -9.33 0.21 3.47
CA GLU A 170 -10.77 0.12 3.73
C GLU A 170 -11.02 -0.27 5.19
N TYR A 171 -12.09 0.27 5.77
CA TYR A 171 -12.58 -0.14 7.08
C TYR A 171 -13.72 -1.13 6.86
N ALA A 172 -13.49 -2.40 7.21
CA ALA A 172 -14.51 -3.43 7.09
C ALA A 172 -15.54 -3.31 8.23
N ASP A 173 -16.83 -3.35 7.87
CA ASP A 173 -17.91 -3.61 8.80
C ASP A 173 -18.18 -5.13 8.81
N PHE A 174 -17.74 -5.82 9.86
CA PHE A 174 -17.83 -7.27 9.93
C PHE A 174 -19.26 -7.71 10.28
N VAL A 175 -19.93 -8.33 9.31
CA VAL A 175 -21.29 -8.90 9.50
C VAL A 175 -21.19 -10.42 9.71
N GLN A 176 -21.59 -10.90 10.89
CA GLN A 176 -21.61 -12.32 11.21
C GLN A 176 -22.75 -13.04 10.47
N VAL A 177 -22.46 -14.20 9.87
CA VAL A 177 -23.41 -15.06 9.15
C VAL A 177 -23.16 -16.52 9.51
N ASP A 178 -24.18 -17.38 9.34
CA ASP A 178 -24.05 -18.82 9.58
C ASP A 178 -23.27 -19.53 8.46
N GLU A 179 -23.40 -19.08 7.22
CA GLU A 179 -22.76 -19.68 6.04
C GLU A 179 -22.26 -18.60 5.06
N LEU A 180 -21.11 -18.86 4.43
CA LEU A 180 -20.54 -18.04 3.35
C LEU A 180 -20.97 -18.59 1.97
N PRO A 181 -21.06 -17.74 0.93
CA PRO A 181 -21.34 -18.21 -0.43
C PRO A 181 -20.18 -19.05 -0.99
N ASP A 182 -20.53 -19.97 -1.91
CA ASP A 182 -19.55 -20.78 -2.62
C ASP A 182 -18.57 -19.94 -3.46
N SER A 183 -17.35 -20.44 -3.62
CA SER A 183 -16.36 -19.86 -4.54
C SER A 183 -15.55 -20.95 -5.24
N VAL A 184 -14.98 -20.62 -6.42
CA VAL A 184 -14.12 -21.55 -7.18
C VAL A 184 -12.93 -22.06 -6.36
N ARG A 185 -12.42 -21.23 -5.43
CA ARG A 185 -11.32 -21.61 -4.55
C ARG A 185 -11.77 -22.46 -3.35
N GLY A 186 -13.02 -22.27 -2.89
CA GLY A 186 -13.56 -22.95 -1.71
C GLY A 186 -12.64 -22.81 -0.49
N THR A 187 -12.37 -23.93 0.18
CA THR A 187 -11.48 -24.02 1.35
C THR A 187 -10.00 -24.29 1.03
N GLY A 188 -9.61 -24.28 -0.25
CA GLY A 188 -8.24 -24.56 -0.67
C GLY A 188 -7.22 -23.48 -0.30
N GLY A 189 -6.23 -23.83 0.54
CA GLY A 189 -5.11 -22.96 0.94
C GLY A 189 -3.78 -23.71 1.07
N PHE A 190 -2.71 -23.04 1.50
CA PHE A 190 -1.41 -23.65 1.84
C PHE A 190 -0.75 -24.48 0.73
N GLY A 191 -0.72 -23.95 -0.49
CA GLY A 191 -0.16 -24.68 -1.65
C GLY A 191 -1.16 -25.61 -2.34
N SER A 192 -2.46 -25.42 -2.14
CA SER A 192 -3.55 -26.17 -2.80
C SER A 192 -3.50 -26.15 -4.34
N THR A 193 -2.75 -25.21 -4.94
CA THR A 193 -2.52 -25.13 -6.39
C THR A 193 -1.31 -25.95 -6.86
N GLY A 194 -0.58 -26.60 -5.95
CA GLY A 194 0.67 -27.30 -6.27
C GLY A 194 1.78 -26.34 -6.73
N GLY A 195 2.71 -26.86 -7.54
CA GLY A 195 3.80 -26.08 -8.16
C GLY A 195 5.18 -26.28 -7.52
N PHE A 196 5.28 -27.08 -6.46
CA PHE A 196 6.56 -27.41 -5.81
C PHE A 196 6.56 -28.89 -5.41
N THR A 197 7.71 -29.56 -5.55
CA THR A 197 7.89 -30.95 -5.07
C THR A 197 7.96 -30.93 -3.55
N SER A 198 6.82 -31.09 -2.86
CA SER A 198 6.81 -31.18 -1.41
C SER A 198 7.28 -32.58 -0.98
N THR A 199 8.35 -32.64 -0.17
CA THR A 199 8.57 -33.82 0.68
C THR A 199 7.39 -33.91 1.65
N PRO A 200 6.73 -35.06 1.80
CA PRO A 200 5.58 -35.16 2.70
C PRO A 200 6.00 -34.79 4.13
N ILE A 201 5.33 -33.79 4.69
CA ILE A 201 5.40 -33.46 6.11
C ILE A 201 4.70 -34.60 6.83
N GLN A 202 5.44 -35.45 7.54
CA GLN A 202 4.82 -36.37 8.50
C GLN A 202 4.25 -35.55 9.64
N ALA A 203 2.95 -35.71 9.86
CA ALA A 203 2.19 -35.11 10.95
C ALA A 203 2.62 -35.65 12.32
#